data_AF-A0A4Y8CBC1-F1
#
_entry.id   AF-A0A4Y8CBC1-F1
#
_cell.length_a   1.000
_cell.length_b   1.000
_cell.length_c   1.000
_cell.angle_alpha   90.00
_cell.angle_beta   90.00
_cell.angle_gamma   90.00
#
_symmetry.space_group_name_H-M   'P 1'
#
loop_
_entity.id
_entity.type
_entity.pdbx_description
1 polymer ?
#
loop_
_entity_poly.entity_id
_entity_poly.type
_entity_poly.pdbx_seq_one_letter_code
_entity_poly.pdbx_strand_id
1 'polypeptide(L)' 'MTLLDGKALSAKIKEELKEKNQFLKSKGIESCLAVILVGDNPASQTYVKSKAKACEECGIKS' A
#
# COMPACT_ATOMS: atom_id res chain seq x y z
N MET A 1 8.82 -28.77 8.98
CA MET A 1 8.43 -27.95 7.82
C MET A 1 7.97 -26.61 8.36
N THR A 2 8.62 -25.50 7.99
CA THR A 2 8.27 -24.16 8.48
C THR A 2 7.21 -23.55 7.57
N LEU A 3 6.13 -23.02 8.13
CA LEU A 3 5.09 -22.32 7.36
C LEU A 3 5.58 -20.93 7.00
N LEU A 4 5.55 -20.59 5.71
CA LEU A 4 5.79 -19.22 5.24
C LEU A 4 4.48 -18.44 5.26
N ASP A 5 4.23 -17.72 6.35
CA ASP A 5 3.03 -16.90 6.50
C ASP A 5 3.19 -15.52 5.84
N GLY A 6 2.75 -15.42 4.59
CA GLY A 6 2.77 -14.17 3.83
C GLY A 6 1.84 -13.08 4.41
N LYS A 7 0.81 -13.45 5.18
CA LYS A 7 -0.12 -12.49 5.77
C LYS A 7 0.52 -11.78 6.96
N ALA A 8 1.15 -12.53 7.86
CA ALA A 8 1.92 -11.97 8.96
C ALA A 8 3.07 -11.09 8.45
N LEU A 9 3.80 -11.56 7.43
CA LEU A 9 4.87 -10.79 6.81
C LEU A 9 4.35 -9.50 6.16
N SER A 10 3.24 -9.56 5.43
CA SER A 10 2.64 -8.38 4.79
C SER A 10 2.23 -7.32 5.81
N ALA A 11 1.65 -7.73 6.95
CA ALA A 11 1.29 -6.81 8.02
C ALA A 11 2.51 -6.07 8.57
N LYS A 12 3.60 -6.81 8.86
CA LYS A 12 4.86 -6.23 9.33
C LYS A 12 5.45 -5.22 8.34
N ILE A 13 5.46 -5.55 7.05
CA ILE A 13 5.98 -4.65 6.00
C ILE A 13 5.16 -3.35 5.94
N LYS A 14 3.84 -3.42 6.09
CA LYS A 14 2.98 -2.22 6.09
C LYS A 14 3.25 -1.31 7.28
N GLU A 15 3.51 -1.86 8.46
CA GLU A 15 3.90 -1.09 9.64
C GLU A 15 5.23 -0.36 9.41
N GLU A 16 6.25 -1.07 8.90
CA GLU A 16 7.55 -0.47 8.56
C GLU A 16 7.42 0.64 7.50
N LEU A 17 6.55 0.45 6.49
CA LEU A 17 6.29 1.47 5.46
C LEU A 17 5.59 2.70 6.03
N LYS A 18 4.68 2.52 7.00
CA LYS A 18 4.01 3.62 7.67
C LYS A 18 4.99 4.50 8.43
N GLU A 19 5.94 3.90 9.15
CA GLU A 19 7.01 4.64 9.85
C GLU A 19 7.90 5.41 8.86
N LYS A 20 8.30 4.77 7.76
CA LYS A 20 9.08 5.42 6.70
C LYS A 20 8.33 6.59 6.07
N ASN A 21 7.04 6.44 5.82
CA ASN A 21 6.21 7.51 5.27
C ASN A 21 6.08 8.67 6.28
N GLN A 22 5.96 8.41 7.58
CA GLN A 22 5.99 9.46 8.60
C GLN A 22 7.32 10.23 8.60
N PHE A 23 8.44 9.52 8.45
CA PHE A 23 9.76 10.15 8.31
C PHE A 23 9.89 11.00 7.04
N LEU A 24 9.31 10.56 5.91
CA LEU A 24 9.26 11.38 4.70
C LEU A 24 8.39 12.62 4.89
N LYS A 25 7.23 12.48 5.55
CA LYS A 25 6.36 13.61 5.89
C LYS A 25 7.04 14.63 6.81
N SER A 26 7.85 14.19 7.78
CA SER A 26 8.61 15.11 8.65
C SER A 26 9.68 15.90 7.89
N LYS A 27 10.10 15.41 6.73
CA LYS A 27 10.97 16.11 5.76
C LYS A 27 10.19 16.95 4.73
N GLY A 28 8.87 17.06 4.87
CA GLY A 28 8.01 17.79 3.92
C GLY A 28 7.75 17.03 2.61
N ILE A 29 8.05 15.74 2.54
CA ILE A 29 7.83 14.92 1.34
C ILE A 29 6.51 14.16 1.51
N GLU A 30 5.52 14.46 0.67
CA GLU A 30 4.24 13.74 0.62
C GLU A 30 4.29 12.61 -0.41
N SER A 31 4.20 11.36 0.04
CA SER A 31 4.16 10.20 -0.84
C SER A 31 2.75 10.00 -1.42
N CYS A 32 2.68 9.70 -2.72
CA CYS A 32 1.44 9.48 -3.45
C CYS A 32 1.58 8.29 -4.42
N LEU A 33 0.55 7.44 -4.49
CA LEU A 33 0.40 6.41 -5.52
C LEU A 33 -0.66 6.88 -6.52
N ALA A 34 -0.31 6.95 -7.80
CA ALA A 34 -1.28 7.16 -8.88
C ALA A 34 -1.45 5.86 -9.67
N VAL A 35 -2.70 5.51 -10.00
CA VAL A 35 -3.01 4.31 -10.78
C VAL A 35 -3.84 4.70 -12.00
N ILE A 36 -3.40 4.28 -13.18
CA ILE A 36 -4.15 4.42 -14.43
C ILE A 36 -4.79 3.07 -14.73
N LEU A 37 -6.13 3.05 -14.78
CA LEU A 37 -6.91 1.88 -15.19
C LEU A 37 -7.55 2.19 -16.55
N VAL A 38 -7.36 1.30 -17.51
CA VAL A 38 -7.95 1.42 -18.85
C VAL A 38 -9.01 0.32 -19.03
N GLY A 39 -10.22 0.72 -19.40
CA GLY A 39 -11.39 -0.15 -19.53
C GLY A 39 -12.00 -0.56 -18.19
N ASP A 40 -12.96 -1.49 -18.25
CA ASP A 40 -13.89 -1.75 -17.14
C ASP A 40 -13.81 -3.18 -16.58
N ASN A 41 -12.65 -3.82 -16.71
CA ASN A 41 -12.47 -5.17 -16.17
C ASN A 41 -12.70 -5.19 -14.64
N PRO A 42 -13.72 -5.90 -14.12
CA PRO A 42 -14.05 -5.91 -12.70
C PRO A 42 -12.93 -6.46 -11.80
N ALA A 43 -12.14 -7.41 -12.30
CA ALA A 43 -10.99 -7.93 -11.58
C ALA A 43 -9.93 -6.84 -11.40
N SER A 44 -9.62 -6.10 -12.46
CA SER A 44 -8.66 -4.99 -12.41
C SER A 44 -9.11 -3.91 -11.42
N GLN A 45 -10.38 -3.52 -11.42
CA GLN A 45 -10.92 -2.56 -10.44
C GLN A 45 -10.72 -3.03 -8.99
N THR A 46 -10.90 -4.33 -8.73
CA THR A 46 -10.68 -4.91 -7.41
C THR A 46 -9.20 -4.84 -7.00
N TYR A 47 -8.28 -5.14 -7.93
CA TYR A 47 -6.85 -5.00 -7.66
C TYR A 47 -6.43 -3.54 -7.42
N VAL A 48 -6.98 -2.58 -8.17
CA VAL A 48 -6.72 -1.15 -7.94
C VAL A 48 -7.21 -0.72 -6.56
N LYS A 49 -8.43 -1.12 -6.15
CA LYS A 49 -8.97 -0.84 -4.80
C LYS A 49 -8.10 -1.44 -3.70
N SER A 50 -7.59 -2.66 -3.90
CA SER A 50 -6.69 -3.30 -2.93
C SER A 50 -5.37 -2.53 -2.77
N LYS A 51 -4.80 -2.01 -3.87
CA LYS A 51 -3.61 -1.16 -3.84
C LYS A 51 -3.88 0.16 -3.11
N ALA A 52 -4.99 0.82 -3.42
CA ALA A 52 -5.39 2.06 -2.76
C ALA A 52 -5.53 1.86 -1.24
N LYS A 53 -6.24 0.81 -0.81
CA LYS A 53 -6.40 0.48 0.60
C LYS A 53 -5.05 0.22 1.31
N ALA A 54 -4.12 -0.48 0.66
CA ALA A 54 -2.79 -0.70 1.23
C ALA A 54 -2.00 0.61 1.40
N CYS A 55 -2.14 1.55 0.47
CA CYS A 55 -1.56 2.89 0.59
C CYS A 55 -2.18 3.67 1.75
N GLU A 56 -3.51 3.66 1.88
CA GLU A 56 -4.22 4.30 3.01
C GLU A 56 -3.76 3.74 4.36
N GLU A 57 -3.62 2.41 4.49
CA GLU A 57 -3.11 1.75 5.70
C GLU A 57 -1.69 2.23 6.08
N CYS A 58 -0.87 2.59 5.08
CA CYS A 58 0.47 3.15 5.27
C CYS A 58 0.47 4.69 5.40
N GLY A 59 -0.69 5.35 5.33
CA GLY A 59 -0.85 6.81 5.35
C GLY A 59 -0.34 7.51 4.07
N ILE A 60 -0.23 6.77 2.97
CA ILE A 60 0.17 7.23 1.64
C ILE A 60 -1.08 7.66 0.87
N LYS A 61 -1.02 8.80 0.18
CA LYS A 61 -2.14 9.28 -0.64
C LYS A 61 -2.29 8.38 -1.88
N SER A 62 -3.52 8.05 -2.26
CA SER A 62 -3.85 7.20 -3.42
C SER A 62 -5.02 7.75 -4.21
#